data_AF-A0A9X9WGN5-F1
#
_entry.id   AF-A0A9X9WGN5-F1
#
_cell.length_a   1.000
_cell.length_b   1.000
_cell.length_c   1.000
_cell.angle_alpha   90.00
_cell.angle_beta   90.00
_cell.angle_gamma   90.00
#
_symmetry.space_group_name_H-M   'P 1'
#
loop_
_entity.id
_entity.type
_entity.pdbx_description
1 polymer ?
#
loop_
_entity_poly.entity_id
_entity_poly.type
_entity_poly.pdbx_seq_one_letter_code
_entity_poly.pdbx_strand_id
1 'polypeptide(L)'
;MSAGHDVAEILDLLGLLTPYEVPGFTRRRFGNRRSDGGYVLLEELLSDQPVISAGIGRQISFDLEMAERGHVVHMFDHTIVGPPHDHPGFRFTRRGIGPSPTAELTSIAEVVDGLATDRDDLVLKMDIEGFEWPVLRTMPRAVLRRFGQITLELHALNAIATDAQREPKRVALRNLARDFTVFHVHANNFHATQTVLGVPVHPLLELSLVRTDLVSRAPNRTVYPSLLDPPNVVDKPEVALWFHPFLPTGCPVDHLAAEMRRCAAQLDRSEAMRAGRESFLTLKSKVLDLEQRLAAAEARDGDPAPPA
;
A
#
# COMPACT_ATOMS: atom_id res chain seq x y z
N MET A 1 14.17 26.61 8.83
CA MET A 1 13.91 25.32 9.49
C MET A 1 15.20 24.51 9.41
N SER A 2 15.63 23.83 10.47
CA SER A 2 16.90 23.08 10.46
C SER A 2 16.71 21.75 9.74
N ALA A 3 17.75 21.24 9.06
CA ALA A 3 17.66 19.98 8.32
C ALA A 3 17.17 18.79 9.17
N GLY A 4 17.39 18.81 10.49
CA GLY A 4 16.88 17.79 11.41
C GLY A 4 15.36 17.84 11.63
N HIS A 5 14.75 19.02 11.54
CA HIS A 5 13.29 19.17 11.65
C HIS A 5 12.57 18.55 10.44
N ASP A 6 13.09 18.81 9.24
CA ASP A 6 12.50 18.32 7.99
C ASP A 6 12.57 16.79 7.87
N VAL A 7 13.62 16.17 8.41
CA VAL A 7 13.75 14.70 8.46
C VAL A 7 12.72 14.08 9.39
N ALA A 8 12.55 14.62 10.60
CA ALA A 8 11.54 14.14 11.54
C ALA A 8 10.13 14.25 10.94
N GLU A 9 9.84 15.36 10.29
CA GLU A 9 8.58 15.59 9.59
C GLU A 9 8.27 14.58 8.48
N ILE A 10 9.30 14.14 7.74
CA ILE A 10 9.19 13.10 6.71
C ILE A 10 8.97 11.75 7.36
N LEU A 11 9.72 11.41 8.41
CA LEU A 11 9.55 10.14 9.12
C LEU A 11 8.14 10.03 9.72
N ASP A 12 7.63 11.11 10.32
CA ASP A 12 6.26 11.17 10.85
C ASP A 12 5.20 11.02 9.75
N LEU A 13 5.42 11.67 8.60
CA LEU A 13 4.54 11.54 7.44
C LEU A 13 4.49 10.10 6.94
N LEU A 14 5.66 9.50 6.71
CA LEU A 14 5.77 8.12 6.24
C LEU A 14 5.22 7.14 7.28
N GLY A 15 5.33 7.43 8.58
CA GLY A 15 4.75 6.63 9.65
C GLY A 15 3.23 6.40 9.53
N LEU A 16 2.51 7.28 8.83
CA LEU A 16 1.08 7.09 8.52
C LEU A 16 0.81 5.91 7.57
N LEU A 17 1.84 5.40 6.90
CA LEU A 17 1.80 4.24 6.00
C LEU A 17 2.23 2.93 6.68
N THR A 18 2.42 2.94 8.01
CA THR A 18 2.82 1.73 8.75
C THR A 18 1.80 0.61 8.52
N PRO A 19 2.21 -0.54 7.95
CA PRO A 19 1.32 -1.68 7.79
C PRO A 19 1.08 -2.38 9.12
N TYR A 20 -0.04 -3.07 9.24
CA TYR A 20 -0.42 -3.87 10.40
C TYR A 20 -0.87 -5.26 9.97
N GLU A 21 -0.60 -6.25 10.81
CA GLU A 21 -1.30 -7.52 10.72
C GLU A 21 -2.76 -7.34 11.14
N VAL A 22 -3.67 -8.06 10.47
CA VAL A 22 -5.11 -8.06 10.73
C VAL A 22 -5.57 -9.51 11.02
N PRO A 23 -5.39 -10.01 12.25
CA PRO A 23 -5.68 -11.40 12.58
C PRO A 23 -7.13 -11.79 12.28
N GLY A 24 -7.32 -13.01 11.77
CA GLY A 24 -8.64 -13.53 11.39
C GLY A 24 -9.07 -13.23 9.96
N PHE A 25 -8.22 -12.56 9.17
CA PHE A 25 -8.49 -12.24 7.77
C PHE A 25 -7.42 -12.80 6.82
N THR A 26 -7.87 -13.24 5.65
CA THR A 26 -7.04 -13.78 4.58
C THR A 26 -6.77 -12.68 3.56
N ARG A 27 -5.49 -12.30 3.42
CA ARG A 27 -5.04 -11.43 2.33
C ARG A 27 -5.01 -12.23 1.04
N ARG A 28 -5.71 -11.76 0.02
CA ARG A 28 -5.71 -12.36 -1.31
C ARG A 28 -5.57 -11.28 -2.38
N ARG A 29 -4.72 -11.53 -3.37
CA ARG A 29 -4.67 -10.71 -4.59
C ARG A 29 -5.94 -10.92 -5.41
N PHE A 30 -6.45 -9.92 -6.12
CA PHE A 30 -7.57 -10.03 -7.07
C PHE A 30 -7.14 -9.37 -8.37
N GLY A 31 -7.46 -9.99 -9.50
CA GLY A 31 -7.04 -9.58 -10.83
C GLY A 31 -5.87 -10.39 -11.34
N ASN A 32 -4.92 -9.71 -12.01
CA ASN A 32 -3.74 -10.37 -12.54
C ASN A 32 -3.03 -11.14 -11.41
N ARG A 33 -2.30 -12.23 -11.72
CA ARG A 33 -1.56 -13.03 -10.73
C ARG A 33 -0.05 -12.97 -10.89
N ARG A 34 0.41 -12.38 -11.98
CA ARG A 34 1.80 -12.46 -12.42
C ARG A 34 2.43 -11.13 -12.75
N SER A 35 1.62 -10.07 -12.86
CA SER A 35 2.10 -8.72 -13.10
C SER A 35 1.11 -7.68 -12.63
N ASP A 36 1.28 -6.44 -13.09
CA ASP A 36 0.38 -5.31 -12.87
C ASP A 36 -1.11 -5.62 -13.09
N GLY A 37 -1.98 -4.84 -12.43
CA GLY A 37 -3.43 -4.96 -12.50
C GLY A 37 -4.07 -5.90 -11.48
N GLY A 38 -3.34 -6.28 -10.43
CA GLY A 38 -3.92 -7.05 -9.33
C GLY A 38 -3.65 -6.44 -7.97
N TYR A 39 -4.68 -6.41 -7.13
CA TYR A 39 -4.65 -5.71 -5.84
C TYR A 39 -5.00 -6.64 -4.69
N VAL A 40 -4.44 -6.42 -3.51
CA VAL A 40 -4.68 -7.28 -2.34
C VAL A 40 -5.87 -6.77 -1.53
N LEU A 41 -6.84 -7.64 -1.25
CA LEU A 41 -7.98 -7.37 -0.37
C LEU A 41 -8.11 -8.48 0.69
N LEU A 42 -8.92 -8.24 1.72
CA LEU A 42 -9.33 -9.23 2.70
C LEU A 42 -10.57 -9.97 2.19
N GLU A 43 -10.43 -11.29 1.95
CA GLU A 43 -11.47 -12.12 1.32
C GLU A 43 -12.77 -12.12 2.14
N GLU A 44 -12.67 -12.19 3.47
CA GLU A 44 -13.83 -12.33 4.38
C GLU A 44 -14.71 -11.09 4.42
N LEU A 45 -14.21 -9.94 3.95
CA LEU A 45 -14.96 -8.69 3.85
C LEU A 45 -15.55 -8.47 2.45
N LEU A 46 -15.46 -9.45 1.54
CA LEU A 46 -16.05 -9.40 0.21
C LEU A 46 -17.32 -10.24 0.17
N SER A 47 -18.46 -9.60 -0.08
CA SER A 47 -19.74 -10.26 -0.35
C SER A 47 -20.28 -9.88 -1.74
N ASP A 48 -21.07 -8.82 -1.80
CA ASP A 48 -21.92 -8.40 -2.93
C ASP A 48 -21.98 -6.87 -3.02
N GLN A 49 -21.20 -6.15 -2.19
CA GLN A 49 -21.13 -4.70 -2.19
C GLN A 49 -20.66 -4.17 -3.55
N PRO A 50 -21.07 -2.94 -3.93
CA PRO A 50 -20.50 -2.27 -5.10
C PRO A 50 -18.99 -2.00 -4.97
N VAL A 51 -18.30 -2.08 -6.10
CA VAL A 51 -16.90 -1.69 -6.27
C VAL A 51 -16.86 -0.40 -7.07
N ILE A 52 -16.21 0.62 -6.55
CA ILE A 52 -15.87 1.83 -7.32
C ILE A 52 -14.43 1.65 -7.80
N SER A 53 -14.22 1.70 -9.11
CA SER A 53 -12.91 1.53 -9.73
C SER A 53 -12.56 2.74 -10.58
N ALA A 54 -11.54 3.48 -10.14
CA ALA A 54 -11.09 4.72 -10.76
C ALA A 54 -9.76 4.52 -11.50
N GLY A 55 -9.67 5.12 -12.69
CA GLY A 55 -8.55 5.00 -13.63
C GLY A 55 -8.32 3.56 -14.05
N ILE A 56 -9.29 3.00 -14.77
CA ILE A 56 -9.26 1.59 -15.18
C ILE A 56 -8.29 1.32 -16.34
N GLY A 57 -7.96 2.34 -17.14
CA GLY A 57 -7.07 2.22 -18.27
C GLY A 57 -7.41 1.05 -19.19
N ARG A 58 -6.38 0.28 -19.57
CA ARG A 58 -6.53 -0.94 -20.39
C ARG A 58 -6.39 -2.23 -19.60
N GLN A 59 -5.99 -2.17 -18.34
CA GLN A 59 -5.76 -3.34 -17.51
C GLN A 59 -6.87 -3.44 -16.46
N ILE A 60 -7.88 -4.26 -16.76
CA ILE A 60 -9.10 -4.37 -15.96
C ILE A 60 -9.25 -5.73 -15.26
N SER A 61 -8.17 -6.49 -15.11
CA SER A 61 -8.24 -7.84 -14.55
C SER A 61 -8.79 -7.87 -13.13
N PHE A 62 -8.44 -6.90 -12.28
CA PHE A 62 -9.06 -6.71 -10.97
C PHE A 62 -10.58 -6.52 -11.09
N ASP A 63 -11.01 -5.58 -11.93
CA ASP A 63 -12.42 -5.26 -12.14
C ASP A 63 -13.20 -6.49 -12.62
N LEU A 64 -12.64 -7.21 -13.58
CA LEU A 64 -13.23 -8.41 -14.13
C LEU A 64 -13.39 -9.49 -13.06
N GLU A 65 -12.36 -9.78 -12.27
CA GLU A 65 -12.47 -10.77 -11.19
C GLU A 65 -13.53 -10.35 -10.16
N MET A 66 -13.63 -9.06 -9.81
CA MET A 66 -14.68 -8.58 -8.92
C MET A 66 -16.07 -8.76 -9.52
N ALA A 67 -16.24 -8.45 -10.80
CA ALA A 67 -17.54 -8.60 -11.46
C ALA A 67 -17.95 -10.08 -11.67
N GLU A 68 -17.00 -10.97 -11.97
CA GLU A 68 -17.21 -12.42 -12.03
C GLU A 68 -17.63 -13.02 -10.69
N ARG A 69 -17.20 -12.39 -9.59
CA ARG A 69 -17.61 -12.74 -8.22
C ARG A 69 -18.96 -12.15 -7.81
N GLY A 70 -19.65 -11.46 -8.72
CA GLY A 70 -21.01 -10.95 -8.51
C GLY A 70 -21.09 -9.50 -8.03
N HIS A 71 -19.97 -8.79 -7.90
CA HIS A 71 -19.99 -7.37 -7.57
C HIS A 71 -20.44 -6.53 -8.78
N VAL A 72 -21.17 -5.45 -8.52
CA VAL A 72 -21.36 -4.39 -9.52
C VAL A 72 -20.15 -3.47 -9.47
N VAL A 73 -19.45 -3.32 -10.59
CA VAL A 73 -18.24 -2.50 -10.69
C VAL A 73 -18.55 -1.21 -11.44
N HIS A 74 -18.51 -0.10 -10.72
CA HIS A 74 -18.65 1.25 -11.24
C HIS A 74 -17.29 1.77 -11.67
N MET A 75 -17.08 1.85 -12.99
CA MET A 75 -15.78 2.14 -13.59
C MET A 75 -15.71 3.60 -14.06
N PHE A 76 -14.62 4.30 -13.74
CA PHE A 76 -14.42 5.71 -14.04
C PHE A 76 -13.08 5.96 -14.71
N ASP A 77 -13.10 6.41 -15.96
CA ASP A 77 -11.92 6.87 -16.68
C ASP A 77 -12.32 7.78 -17.84
N HIS A 78 -11.75 8.99 -17.89
CA HIS A 78 -12.02 9.97 -18.96
C HIS A 78 -11.09 9.81 -20.16
N THR A 79 -9.98 9.10 -19.99
CA THR A 79 -8.90 8.98 -20.99
C THR A 79 -9.19 7.90 -22.03
N ILE A 80 -10.09 6.97 -21.72
CA ILE A 80 -10.52 5.89 -22.62
C ILE A 80 -11.97 6.09 -23.08
N VAL A 81 -12.33 5.44 -24.18
CA VAL A 81 -13.71 5.46 -24.69
C VAL A 81 -14.63 4.45 -23.99
N GLY A 82 -14.05 3.41 -23.38
CA GLY A 82 -14.73 2.31 -22.72
C GLY A 82 -13.72 1.26 -22.25
N PRO A 83 -14.14 0.32 -21.38
CA PRO A 83 -13.30 -0.80 -20.98
C PRO A 83 -12.90 -1.66 -22.18
N PRO A 84 -11.75 -2.37 -22.13
CA PRO A 84 -11.28 -3.20 -23.24
C PRO A 84 -12.23 -4.36 -23.58
N HIS A 85 -13.02 -4.83 -22.62
CA HIS A 85 -14.04 -5.86 -22.79
C HIS A 85 -15.26 -5.55 -21.90
N ASP A 86 -16.44 -6.00 -22.33
CA ASP A 86 -17.69 -5.81 -21.60
C ASP A 86 -17.94 -6.95 -20.60
N HIS A 87 -18.66 -6.63 -19.52
CA HIS A 87 -19.19 -7.61 -18.57
C HIS A 87 -20.54 -7.11 -18.02
N PRO A 88 -21.55 -7.98 -17.78
CA PRO A 88 -22.86 -7.55 -17.26
C PRO A 88 -22.82 -6.83 -15.91
N GLY A 89 -21.77 -7.07 -15.12
CA GLY A 89 -21.51 -6.38 -13.84
C GLY A 89 -20.85 -5.00 -13.97
N PHE A 90 -20.39 -4.59 -15.16
CA PHE A 90 -19.72 -3.32 -15.36
C PHE A 90 -20.71 -2.17 -15.58
N ARG A 91 -20.41 -1.01 -14.97
CA ARG A 91 -21.10 0.26 -15.16
C ARG A 91 -20.05 1.33 -15.46
N PHE A 92 -19.69 1.47 -16.73
CA PHE A 92 -18.68 2.43 -17.15
C PHE A 92 -19.24 3.84 -17.31
N THR A 93 -18.55 4.81 -16.72
CA THR A 93 -18.80 6.24 -16.90
C THR A 93 -17.52 6.89 -17.40
N ARG A 94 -17.58 7.56 -18.56
CA ARG A 94 -16.44 8.28 -19.15
C ARG A 94 -16.20 9.62 -18.46
N ARG A 95 -15.86 9.59 -17.17
CA ARG A 95 -15.42 10.71 -16.35
C ARG A 95 -14.26 10.24 -15.46
N GLY A 96 -13.30 11.12 -15.20
CA GLY A 96 -12.24 10.87 -14.21
C GLY A 96 -12.75 11.11 -12.79
N ILE A 97 -11.98 10.68 -11.80
CA ILE A 97 -12.22 11.04 -10.40
C ILE A 97 -11.35 12.24 -10.03
N GLY A 98 -11.98 13.27 -9.47
CA GLY A 98 -11.32 14.50 -9.03
C GLY A 98 -11.79 14.98 -7.66
N PRO A 99 -11.11 16.00 -7.09
CA PRO A 99 -11.46 16.56 -5.78
C PRO A 99 -12.82 17.27 -5.77
N SER A 100 -13.29 17.67 -6.96
CA SER A 100 -14.59 18.30 -7.19
C SER A 100 -15.08 17.99 -8.60
N PRO A 101 -16.40 18.01 -8.84
CA PRO A 101 -16.97 17.78 -10.16
C PRO A 101 -16.60 18.87 -11.17
N THR A 102 -16.35 18.46 -12.42
CA THR A 102 -16.17 19.32 -13.59
C THR A 102 -16.86 18.66 -14.80
N ALA A 103 -16.69 19.21 -16.01
CA ALA A 103 -17.18 18.57 -17.22
C ALA A 103 -16.61 17.15 -17.43
N GLU A 104 -15.32 16.95 -17.11
CA GLU A 104 -14.61 15.68 -17.34
C GLU A 104 -14.43 14.84 -16.07
N LEU A 105 -14.57 15.45 -14.88
CA LEU A 105 -14.32 14.79 -13.60
C LEU A 105 -15.60 14.69 -12.78
N THR A 106 -15.82 13.59 -12.09
CA THR A 106 -16.80 13.41 -11.01
C THR A 106 -16.07 13.33 -9.66
N SER A 107 -16.77 13.54 -8.56
CA SER A 107 -16.21 13.28 -7.23
C SER A 107 -16.65 11.92 -6.68
N ILE A 108 -15.88 11.33 -5.78
CA ILE A 108 -16.29 10.09 -5.09
C ILE A 108 -17.58 10.29 -4.29
N ALA A 109 -17.80 11.49 -3.74
CA ALA A 109 -19.05 11.83 -3.05
C ALA A 109 -20.26 11.70 -3.99
N GLU A 110 -20.21 12.32 -5.18
CA GLU A 110 -21.28 12.19 -6.18
C GLU A 110 -21.50 10.74 -6.62
N VAL A 111 -20.43 9.97 -6.78
CA VAL A 111 -20.54 8.55 -7.15
C VAL A 111 -21.27 7.79 -6.06
N VAL A 112 -20.84 7.94 -4.79
CA VAL A 112 -21.43 7.26 -3.64
C VAL A 112 -22.90 7.66 -3.44
N ASP A 113 -23.23 8.94 -3.56
CA ASP A 113 -24.60 9.45 -3.45
C ASP A 113 -25.50 8.94 -4.58
N GLY A 114 -24.92 8.67 -5.75
CA GLY A 114 -25.61 8.07 -6.90
C GLY A 114 -25.79 6.56 -6.83
N LEU A 115 -25.16 5.87 -5.86
CA LEU A 115 -25.37 4.44 -5.66
C LEU A 115 -26.73 4.21 -5.00
N ALA A 116 -27.53 3.28 -5.55
CA ALA A 116 -28.78 2.85 -4.95
C ALA A 116 -28.55 1.90 -3.75
N THR A 117 -27.73 2.33 -2.78
CA THR A 117 -27.35 1.52 -1.62
C THR A 117 -27.01 2.36 -0.38
N ASP A 118 -27.46 1.90 0.78
CA ASP A 118 -27.11 2.47 2.09
C ASP A 118 -25.91 1.77 2.74
N ARG A 119 -25.26 0.86 2.02
CA ARG A 119 -24.10 0.10 2.52
C ARG A 119 -22.92 1.00 2.89
N ASP A 120 -22.20 0.61 3.93
CA ASP A 120 -21.03 1.31 4.44
C ASP A 120 -19.74 0.49 4.32
N ASP A 121 -19.78 -0.61 3.56
CA ASP A 121 -18.69 -1.55 3.35
C ASP A 121 -18.24 -1.63 1.89
N LEU A 122 -18.42 -0.53 1.13
CA LEU A 122 -18.03 -0.44 -0.28
C LEU A 122 -16.53 -0.75 -0.48
N VAL A 123 -16.16 -1.13 -1.71
CA VAL A 123 -14.76 -1.29 -2.11
C VAL A 123 -14.35 -0.17 -3.06
N LEU A 124 -13.18 0.43 -2.82
CA LEU A 124 -12.59 1.43 -3.71
C LEU A 124 -11.27 0.91 -4.28
N LYS A 125 -11.14 0.85 -5.61
CA LYS A 125 -9.87 0.79 -6.32
C LYS A 125 -9.57 2.18 -6.90
N MET A 126 -8.42 2.76 -6.56
CA MET A 126 -8.04 4.09 -7.03
C MET A 126 -6.59 4.13 -7.52
N ASP A 127 -6.44 4.24 -8.82
CA ASP A 127 -5.15 4.48 -9.47
C ASP A 127 -5.47 5.50 -10.56
N ILE A 128 -5.10 6.77 -10.32
CA ILE A 128 -5.52 7.93 -11.10
C ILE A 128 -4.35 8.89 -11.32
N GLU A 129 -3.14 8.35 -11.48
CA GLU A 129 -1.98 9.04 -12.02
C GLU A 129 -1.61 10.34 -11.27
N GLY A 130 -1.69 10.33 -9.94
CA GLY A 130 -1.34 11.48 -9.09
C GLY A 130 -2.54 12.29 -8.58
N PHE A 131 -3.74 12.08 -9.13
CA PHE A 131 -4.95 12.71 -8.62
C PHE A 131 -5.42 12.10 -7.28
N GLU A 132 -4.77 11.05 -6.76
CA GLU A 132 -5.10 10.47 -5.45
C GLU A 132 -4.96 11.52 -4.36
N TRP A 133 -3.88 12.32 -4.41
CA TRP A 133 -3.58 13.33 -3.38
C TRP A 133 -4.66 14.41 -3.23
N PRO A 134 -5.06 15.14 -4.29
CA PRO A 134 -6.12 16.12 -4.16
C PRO A 134 -7.46 15.49 -3.76
N VAL A 135 -7.79 14.30 -4.28
CA VAL A 135 -9.03 13.57 -3.96
C VAL A 135 -9.08 13.20 -2.47
N LEU A 136 -8.06 12.52 -1.96
CA LEU A 136 -7.98 12.08 -0.57
C LEU A 136 -7.92 13.25 0.42
N ARG A 137 -7.31 14.37 0.01
CA ARG A 137 -7.25 15.59 0.81
C ARG A 137 -8.61 16.22 1.04
N THR A 138 -9.48 16.22 0.03
CA THR A 138 -10.79 16.91 0.07
C THR A 138 -11.97 15.98 0.34
N MET A 139 -11.79 14.66 0.28
CA MET A 139 -12.86 13.70 0.49
C MET A 139 -13.49 13.86 1.89
N PRO A 140 -14.81 14.09 2.00
CA PRO A 140 -15.47 14.16 3.29
C PRO A 140 -15.31 12.85 4.05
N ARG A 141 -14.99 12.93 5.35
CA ARG A 141 -14.81 11.75 6.20
C ARG A 141 -16.04 10.82 6.20
N ALA A 142 -17.25 11.38 6.11
CA ALA A 142 -18.48 10.60 6.02
C ALA A 142 -18.53 9.73 4.75
N VAL A 143 -18.05 10.26 3.62
CA VAL A 143 -17.94 9.53 2.35
C VAL A 143 -16.81 8.50 2.43
N LEU A 144 -15.63 8.89 2.92
CA LEU A 144 -14.50 7.97 3.08
C LEU A 144 -14.85 6.75 3.95
N ARG A 145 -15.66 6.95 5.00
CA ARG A 145 -16.12 5.86 5.87
C ARG A 145 -17.18 4.94 5.25
N ARG A 146 -17.71 5.25 4.06
CA ARG A 146 -18.59 4.32 3.31
C ARG A 146 -17.83 3.14 2.72
N PHE A 147 -16.49 3.18 2.73
CA PHE A 147 -15.65 2.10 2.24
C PHE A 147 -15.22 1.19 3.38
N GLY A 148 -15.45 -0.11 3.22
CA GLY A 148 -14.90 -1.14 4.10
C GLY A 148 -13.44 -1.45 3.74
N GLN A 149 -13.14 -1.43 2.45
CA GLN A 149 -11.79 -1.67 1.92
C GLN A 149 -11.43 -0.65 0.83
N ILE A 150 -10.18 -0.23 0.82
CA ILE A 150 -9.62 0.68 -0.20
C ILE A 150 -8.31 0.07 -0.68
N THR A 151 -8.13 -0.04 -1.99
CA THR A 151 -6.83 -0.29 -2.60
C THR A 151 -6.50 0.85 -3.55
N LEU A 152 -5.26 1.33 -3.51
CA LEU A 152 -4.86 2.50 -4.28
C LEU A 152 -3.39 2.49 -4.66
N GLU A 153 -3.04 3.28 -5.67
CA GLU A 153 -1.66 3.49 -6.10
C GLU A 153 -1.22 4.94 -5.82
N LEU A 154 -0.33 5.13 -4.85
CA LEU A 154 0.17 6.45 -4.46
C LEU A 154 1.30 6.88 -5.38
N HIS A 155 0.95 7.73 -6.34
CA HIS A 155 1.89 8.31 -7.29
C HIS A 155 2.79 9.40 -6.69
N ALA A 156 4.05 9.45 -7.15
CA ALA A 156 5.02 10.49 -6.84
C ALA A 156 5.26 10.77 -5.35
N LEU A 157 5.20 9.78 -4.46
CA LEU A 157 5.39 9.96 -3.01
C LEU A 157 6.71 10.66 -2.65
N ASN A 158 7.77 10.46 -3.43
CA ASN A 158 9.06 11.15 -3.28
C ASN A 158 8.98 12.69 -3.43
N ALA A 159 7.92 13.24 -4.03
CA ALA A 159 7.71 14.69 -4.15
C ALA A 159 7.61 15.41 -2.79
N ILE A 160 7.44 14.67 -1.68
CA ILE A 160 7.48 15.20 -0.30
C ILE A 160 8.82 15.86 0.08
N ALA A 161 9.80 15.93 -0.83
CA ALA A 161 11.03 16.68 -0.64
C ALA A 161 10.81 18.18 -0.37
N THR A 162 9.74 18.76 -0.91
CA THR A 162 9.41 20.18 -0.78
C THR A 162 8.17 20.38 0.09
N ASP A 163 8.12 21.45 0.89
CA ASP A 163 6.96 21.78 1.74
C ASP A 163 5.65 21.86 0.95
N ALA A 164 5.70 22.50 -0.22
CA ALA A 164 4.54 22.70 -1.09
C ALA A 164 3.88 21.38 -1.52
N GLN A 165 4.66 20.30 -1.64
CA GLN A 165 4.17 18.97 -2.00
C GLN A 165 3.96 18.09 -0.75
N ARG A 166 4.74 18.29 0.31
CA ARG A 166 4.66 17.53 1.55
C ARG A 166 3.35 17.76 2.28
N GLU A 167 2.90 19.01 2.41
CA GLU A 167 1.70 19.31 3.21
C GLU A 167 0.40 18.74 2.61
N PRO A 168 0.10 18.87 1.30
CA PRO A 168 -1.07 18.23 0.71
C PRO A 168 -1.09 16.71 0.91
N LYS A 169 0.06 16.05 0.78
CA LYS A 169 0.22 14.61 1.00
C LYS A 169 0.05 14.23 2.47
N ARG A 170 0.54 15.07 3.38
CA ARG A 170 0.31 14.93 4.83
C ARG A 170 -1.15 14.94 5.19
N VAL A 171 -1.92 15.90 4.65
CA VAL A 171 -3.37 15.96 4.91
C VAL A 171 -4.08 14.73 4.33
N ALA A 172 -3.76 14.33 3.10
CA ALA A 172 -4.35 13.14 2.47
C ALA A 172 -4.08 11.86 3.29
N LEU A 173 -2.84 11.62 3.71
CA LEU A 173 -2.51 10.44 4.53
C LEU A 173 -3.12 10.50 5.93
N ARG A 174 -3.21 11.68 6.55
CA ARG A 174 -3.92 11.83 7.83
C ARG A 174 -5.41 11.52 7.72
N ASN A 175 -6.05 11.91 6.61
CA ASN A 175 -7.45 11.59 6.37
C ASN A 175 -7.67 10.08 6.28
N LEU A 176 -6.78 9.35 5.60
CA LEU A 176 -6.81 7.88 5.56
C LEU A 176 -6.54 7.27 6.94
N ALA A 177 -5.40 7.59 7.54
CA ALA A 177 -4.92 6.96 8.78
C ALA A 177 -5.85 7.14 9.99
N ARG A 178 -6.71 8.16 9.95
CA ARG A 178 -7.74 8.41 10.97
C ARG A 178 -8.79 7.31 11.09
N ASP A 179 -9.18 6.71 9.97
CA ASP A 179 -10.27 5.73 9.92
C ASP A 179 -9.85 4.39 9.31
N PHE A 180 -8.66 4.31 8.69
CA PHE A 180 -8.19 3.13 7.97
C PHE A 180 -6.88 2.58 8.55
N THR A 181 -6.73 1.28 8.41
CA THR A 181 -5.55 0.50 8.75
C THR A 181 -4.91 0.04 7.45
N VAL A 182 -3.64 0.39 7.21
CA VAL A 182 -2.86 -0.23 6.13
C VAL A 182 -2.55 -1.65 6.55
N PHE A 183 -2.91 -2.64 5.74
CA PHE A 183 -2.63 -4.05 6.02
C PHE A 183 -1.74 -4.70 4.95
N HIS A 184 -1.53 -4.01 3.81
CA HIS A 184 -0.66 -4.49 2.75
C HIS A 184 -0.04 -3.32 1.98
N VAL A 185 1.18 -3.50 1.51
CA VAL A 185 1.93 -2.53 0.69
C VAL A 185 2.78 -3.27 -0.34
N HIS A 186 2.89 -2.72 -1.53
CA HIS A 186 3.78 -3.21 -2.58
C HIS A 186 4.41 -2.02 -3.31
N ALA A 187 5.69 -2.14 -3.65
CA ALA A 187 6.43 -1.12 -4.37
C ALA A 187 6.33 -1.38 -5.87
N ASN A 188 5.75 -0.44 -6.63
CA ASN A 188 5.70 -0.60 -8.07
C ASN A 188 7.12 -0.49 -8.65
N ASN A 189 7.61 -1.61 -9.15
CA ASN A 189 8.97 -1.75 -9.64
C ASN A 189 9.27 -1.01 -10.95
N PHE A 190 8.32 -0.24 -11.49
CA PHE A 190 8.60 0.68 -12.59
C PHE A 190 9.65 1.73 -12.19
N HIS A 191 9.66 2.15 -10.92
CA HIS A 191 10.62 3.12 -10.36
C HIS A 191 11.58 2.48 -9.34
N ALA A 192 12.76 3.07 -9.21
CA ALA A 192 13.67 2.76 -8.11
C ALA A 192 13.31 3.58 -6.86
N THR A 193 13.57 3.02 -5.68
CA THR A 193 13.53 3.75 -4.40
C THR A 193 14.53 4.91 -4.41
N GLN A 194 14.09 6.07 -3.93
CA GLN A 194 14.89 7.31 -3.90
C GLN A 194 15.21 7.71 -2.47
N THR A 195 16.10 8.69 -2.31
CA THR A 195 16.41 9.30 -1.01
C THR A 195 15.86 10.71 -0.97
N VAL A 196 15.01 11.01 0.02
CA VAL A 196 14.46 12.33 0.29
C VAL A 196 14.99 12.81 1.63
N LEU A 197 15.86 13.83 1.63
CA LEU A 197 16.52 14.35 2.83
C LEU A 197 17.20 13.24 3.69
N GLY A 198 17.80 12.24 3.05
CA GLY A 198 18.44 11.11 3.74
C GLY A 198 17.50 9.97 4.13
N VAL A 199 16.20 10.10 3.90
CA VAL A 199 15.19 9.06 4.16
C VAL A 199 14.88 8.29 2.88
N PRO A 200 14.93 6.95 2.87
CA PRO A 200 14.46 6.17 1.73
C PRO A 200 12.96 6.35 1.51
N VAL A 201 12.56 6.70 0.28
CA VAL A 201 11.17 6.87 -0.12
C VAL A 201 10.98 6.22 -1.48
N HIS A 202 10.07 5.25 -1.54
CA HIS A 202 9.68 4.68 -2.81
C HIS A 202 8.61 5.58 -3.46
N PRO A 203 8.76 5.99 -4.73
CA PRO A 203 7.91 7.01 -5.33
C PRO A 203 6.52 6.51 -5.73
N LEU A 204 6.31 5.20 -5.89
CA LEU A 204 5.06 4.63 -6.41
C LEU A 204 4.64 3.39 -5.62
N LEU A 205 3.66 3.52 -4.74
CA LEU A 205 3.25 2.44 -3.83
C LEU A 205 1.82 1.99 -4.10
N GLU A 206 1.61 0.69 -4.27
CA GLU A 206 0.30 0.07 -4.11
C GLU A 206 0.03 -0.13 -2.61
N LEU A 207 -1.15 0.27 -2.14
CA LEU A 207 -1.59 0.09 -0.76
C LEU A 207 -2.93 -0.61 -0.70
N SER A 208 -3.11 -1.41 0.35
CA SER A 208 -4.41 -1.94 0.74
C SER A 208 -4.75 -1.54 2.17
N LEU A 209 -5.92 -0.95 2.32
CA LEU A 209 -6.42 -0.40 3.55
C LEU A 209 -7.79 -1.00 3.88
N VAL A 210 -8.04 -1.19 5.17
CA VAL A 210 -9.32 -1.66 5.71
C VAL A 210 -9.82 -0.66 6.75
N ARG A 211 -11.13 -0.43 6.81
CA ARG A 211 -11.73 0.43 7.82
C ARG A 211 -11.42 -0.13 9.21
N THR A 212 -10.91 0.71 10.09
CA THR A 212 -10.26 0.29 11.34
C THR A 212 -11.23 -0.38 12.31
N ASP A 213 -12.51 -0.01 12.28
CA ASP A 213 -13.54 -0.61 13.13
C ASP A 213 -13.95 -2.03 12.70
N LEU A 214 -13.53 -2.50 11.52
CA LEU A 214 -13.79 -3.85 11.01
C LEU A 214 -12.72 -4.87 11.44
N VAL A 215 -11.59 -4.42 11.97
CA VAL A 215 -10.43 -5.29 12.23
C VAL A 215 -9.76 -4.98 13.56
N SER A 216 -9.08 -6.00 14.12
CA SER A 216 -8.08 -5.78 15.16
C SER A 216 -6.69 -5.63 14.53
N ARG A 217 -5.83 -4.79 15.12
CA ARG A 217 -4.46 -4.58 14.66
C ARG A 217 -3.48 -5.42 15.48
N ALA A 218 -2.50 -6.01 14.81
CA ALA A 218 -1.30 -6.55 15.42
C ALA A 218 -0.05 -5.98 14.72
N PRO A 219 1.13 -5.97 15.37
CA PRO A 219 2.35 -5.46 14.76
C PRO A 219 2.69 -6.17 13.45
N ASN A 220 3.20 -5.43 12.45
CA ASN A 220 3.57 -5.99 11.15
C ASN A 220 4.60 -7.12 11.31
N ARG A 221 4.36 -8.24 10.62
CA ARG A 221 5.28 -9.37 10.52
C ARG A 221 5.66 -9.68 9.07
N THR A 222 5.04 -9.00 8.11
CA THR A 222 5.23 -9.22 6.68
C THR A 222 6.46 -8.49 6.17
N VAL A 223 7.35 -9.21 5.49
CA VAL A 223 8.43 -8.65 4.68
C VAL A 223 7.90 -8.41 3.28
N TYR A 224 8.14 -7.20 2.74
CA TYR A 224 7.70 -6.82 1.41
C TYR A 224 8.88 -6.73 0.42
N PRO A 225 8.74 -7.22 -0.82
CA PRO A 225 7.56 -7.89 -1.37
C PRO A 225 7.34 -9.28 -0.77
N SER A 226 6.07 -9.67 -0.69
CA SER A 226 5.56 -10.98 -0.25
C SER A 226 5.18 -11.86 -1.46
N LEU A 227 4.64 -13.06 -1.21
CA LEU A 227 4.13 -13.93 -2.28
C LEU A 227 2.91 -13.36 -3.03
N LEU A 228 2.28 -12.32 -2.48
CA LEU A 228 1.14 -11.64 -3.12
C LEU A 228 1.59 -10.51 -4.07
N ASP A 229 2.89 -10.28 -4.18
CA ASP A 229 3.48 -9.09 -4.79
C ASP A 229 4.33 -9.47 -6.02
N PRO A 230 3.70 -9.97 -7.11
CA PRO A 230 4.41 -10.15 -8.36
C PRO A 230 4.73 -8.78 -8.98
N PRO A 231 5.82 -8.67 -9.75
CA PRO A 231 6.29 -7.40 -10.27
C PRO A 231 5.30 -6.73 -11.20
N ASN A 232 5.05 -5.42 -11.02
CA ASN A 232 4.22 -4.65 -11.95
C ASN A 232 4.81 -4.71 -13.37
N VAL A 233 6.12 -4.53 -13.50
CA VAL A 233 6.90 -4.67 -14.73
C VAL A 233 7.69 -5.98 -14.68
N VAL A 234 7.23 -6.98 -15.44
CA VAL A 234 7.76 -8.36 -15.41
C VAL A 234 9.28 -8.45 -15.63
N ASP A 235 9.82 -7.59 -16.51
CA ASP A 235 11.24 -7.60 -16.88
C ASP A 235 12.12 -6.72 -15.96
N LYS A 236 11.54 -6.12 -14.91
CA LYS A 236 12.29 -5.35 -13.90
C LYS A 236 12.37 -6.14 -12.59
N PRO A 237 13.45 -5.95 -11.82
CA PRO A 237 13.55 -6.57 -10.51
C PRO A 237 12.48 -6.05 -9.56
N GLU A 238 12.16 -6.87 -8.57
CA GLU A 238 11.28 -6.44 -7.50
C GLU A 238 11.96 -5.48 -6.51
N VAL A 239 11.17 -4.70 -5.76
CA VAL A 239 11.68 -3.63 -4.89
C VAL A 239 11.39 -3.93 -3.42
N ALA A 240 12.44 -4.26 -2.66
CA ALA A 240 12.35 -4.46 -1.23
C ALA A 240 12.02 -3.16 -0.47
N LEU A 241 10.97 -3.21 0.36
CA LEU A 241 10.58 -2.12 1.27
C LEU A 241 11.13 -2.35 2.68
N TRP A 242 12.44 -2.60 2.81
CA TRP A 242 13.06 -2.91 4.11
C TRP A 242 13.61 -1.67 4.80
N PHE A 243 12.73 -0.71 5.01
CA PHE A 243 13.02 0.57 5.65
C PHE A 243 11.75 1.12 6.29
N HIS A 244 11.88 2.17 7.11
CA HIS A 244 10.74 2.83 7.75
C HIS A 244 9.69 3.28 6.72
N PRO A 245 8.38 3.04 6.93
CA PRO A 245 7.74 2.40 8.10
C PRO A 245 7.46 0.90 7.93
N PHE A 246 7.94 0.29 6.84
CA PHE A 246 7.49 -1.02 6.38
C PHE A 246 8.24 -2.20 7.03
N LEU A 247 9.26 -1.91 7.85
CA LEU A 247 10.00 -2.93 8.57
C LEU A 247 9.07 -3.74 9.49
N PRO A 248 9.19 -5.08 9.51
CA PRO A 248 8.49 -5.91 10.47
C PRO A 248 8.93 -5.56 11.90
N THR A 249 7.97 -5.36 12.79
CA THR A 249 8.22 -4.99 14.20
C THR A 249 7.76 -6.06 15.19
N GLY A 250 6.96 -7.03 14.75
CA GLY A 250 6.38 -8.07 15.59
C GLY A 250 7.02 -9.46 15.46
N CYS A 251 8.27 -9.55 14.99
CA CYS A 251 8.86 -10.83 14.59
C CYS A 251 10.22 -11.11 15.27
N PRO A 252 10.47 -12.34 15.76
CA PRO A 252 11.81 -12.73 16.22
C PRO A 252 12.85 -12.53 15.11
N VAL A 253 14.05 -12.09 15.48
CA VAL A 253 15.07 -11.66 14.51
C VAL A 253 15.47 -12.79 13.55
N ASP A 254 15.57 -14.03 14.05
CA ASP A 254 15.86 -15.21 13.21
C ASP A 254 14.81 -15.44 12.12
N HIS A 255 13.53 -15.24 12.45
CA HIS A 255 12.44 -15.40 11.49
C HIS A 255 12.45 -14.26 10.47
N LEU A 256 12.67 -13.03 10.92
CA LEU A 256 12.85 -11.88 10.03
C LEU A 256 14.02 -12.12 9.06
N ALA A 257 15.17 -12.58 9.57
CA ALA A 257 16.33 -12.91 8.75
C ALA A 257 16.04 -14.04 7.75
N ALA A 258 15.23 -15.05 8.12
CA ALA A 258 14.80 -16.11 7.23
C ALA A 258 13.87 -15.60 6.12
N GLU A 259 12.89 -14.75 6.44
CA GLU A 259 11.99 -14.14 5.44
C GLU A 259 12.75 -13.21 4.49
N MET A 260 13.65 -12.38 5.01
CA MET A 260 14.50 -11.53 4.18
C MET A 260 15.41 -12.36 3.26
N ARG A 261 15.92 -13.51 3.70
CA ARG A 261 16.67 -14.45 2.84
C ARG A 261 15.80 -15.05 1.74
N ARG A 262 14.56 -15.45 2.06
CA ARG A 262 13.59 -15.96 1.07
C ARG A 262 13.28 -14.91 0.02
N CYS A 263 12.91 -13.70 0.46
CA CYS A 263 12.62 -12.57 -0.42
C CYS A 263 13.86 -12.23 -1.27
N ALA A 264 15.06 -12.15 -0.68
CA ALA A 264 16.29 -11.92 -1.44
C ALA A 264 16.54 -13.00 -2.52
N ALA A 265 16.26 -14.27 -2.25
CA ALA A 265 16.40 -15.33 -3.25
C ALA A 265 15.37 -15.24 -4.39
N GLN A 266 14.20 -14.64 -4.14
CA GLN A 266 13.22 -14.32 -5.19
C GLN A 266 13.68 -13.13 -6.03
N LEU A 267 14.23 -12.09 -5.38
CA LEU A 267 14.83 -10.94 -6.04
C LEU A 267 16.04 -11.34 -6.91
N ASP A 268 16.89 -12.26 -6.45
CA ASP A 268 18.12 -12.68 -7.14
C ASP A 268 17.86 -13.47 -8.44
N ARG A 269 16.66 -14.05 -8.62
CA ARG A 269 16.24 -14.64 -9.90
C ARG A 269 15.95 -13.59 -10.97
N SER A 270 15.85 -12.32 -10.60
CA SER A 270 15.83 -11.17 -11.51
C SER A 270 17.21 -10.52 -11.50
N GLU A 271 17.86 -10.36 -12.66
CA GLU A 271 19.30 -10.03 -12.81
C GLU A 271 19.80 -8.68 -12.21
N ALA A 272 19.01 -7.97 -11.40
CA ALA A 272 19.25 -6.55 -11.13
C ALA A 272 19.87 -6.19 -9.77
N MET A 273 20.37 -7.17 -8.99
CA MET A 273 21.01 -6.89 -7.70
C MET A 273 22.48 -6.45 -7.84
N ARG A 274 22.78 -5.52 -8.76
CA ARG A 274 24.09 -4.87 -8.83
C ARG A 274 24.13 -3.51 -8.11
N ALA A 275 22.99 -2.85 -7.91
CA ALA A 275 22.93 -1.53 -7.27
C ALA A 275 22.50 -1.55 -5.78
N GLY A 276 21.75 -2.58 -5.32
CA GLY A 276 21.24 -2.66 -3.94
C GLY A 276 22.10 -3.48 -2.96
N ARG A 277 23.16 -4.13 -3.46
CA ARG A 277 23.94 -5.13 -2.72
C ARG A 277 24.68 -4.53 -1.52
N GLU A 278 25.20 -3.31 -1.62
CA GLU A 278 25.88 -2.65 -0.49
C GLU A 278 24.91 -2.28 0.63
N SER A 279 23.76 -1.71 0.30
CA SER A 279 22.71 -1.39 1.29
C SER A 279 22.17 -2.65 1.95
N PHE A 280 21.96 -3.73 1.18
CA PHE A 280 21.55 -5.03 1.70
C PHE A 280 22.61 -5.65 2.62
N LEU A 281 23.88 -5.66 2.21
CA LEU A 281 24.98 -6.18 3.04
C LEU A 281 25.14 -5.35 4.32
N THR A 282 24.95 -4.04 4.24
CA THR A 282 24.97 -3.13 5.39
C THR A 282 23.81 -3.42 6.35
N LEU A 283 22.60 -3.60 5.82
CA LEU A 283 21.42 -3.93 6.63
C LEU A 283 21.58 -5.32 7.28
N LYS A 284 22.02 -6.32 6.51
CA LYS A 284 22.34 -7.67 7.00
C LYS A 284 23.40 -7.64 8.11
N SER A 285 24.46 -6.84 7.94
CA SER A 285 25.49 -6.67 8.96
C SER A 285 24.95 -6.03 10.24
N LYS A 286 24.05 -5.05 10.13
CA LYS A 286 23.41 -4.41 11.28
C LYS A 286 22.43 -5.33 12.00
N VAL A 287 21.69 -6.16 11.26
CA VAL A 287 20.82 -7.19 11.84
C VAL A 287 21.64 -8.24 12.59
N LEU A 288 22.72 -8.75 11.99
CA LEU A 288 23.63 -9.69 12.66
C LEU A 288 24.27 -9.10 13.93
N ASP A 289 24.67 -7.82 13.91
CA ASP A 289 25.18 -7.12 15.10
C ASP A 289 24.11 -7.03 16.21
N LEU A 290 22.87 -6.71 15.84
CA LEU A 290 21.74 -6.68 16.78
C LEU A 290 21.43 -8.06 17.37
N GLU A 291 21.45 -9.12 16.57
CA GLU A 291 21.29 -10.52 17.04
C GLU A 291 22.38 -10.88 18.05
N GLN A 292 23.64 -10.55 17.75
CA GLN A 292 24.77 -10.83 18.65
C GLN A 292 24.66 -10.04 19.97
N ARG A 293 24.24 -8.77 19.89
CA ARG A 293 24.06 -7.92 21.07
C ARG A 293 22.88 -8.36 21.94
N LEU A 294 21.80 -8.85 21.34
CA LEU A 294 20.65 -9.37 22.06
C LEU A 294 21.00 -10.69 22.76
N ALA A 295 21.63 -11.62 22.04
CA ALA A 295 22.11 -12.88 22.63
C ALA A 295 23.11 -12.65 23.78
N ALA A 296 23.99 -11.63 23.65
CA ALA A 296 24.92 -11.26 24.70
C ALA A 296 24.26 -10.57 25.90
N ALA A 297 23.09 -9.94 25.72
CA ALA A 297 22.31 -9.35 26.82
C ALA A 297 21.53 -10.42 27.59
N GLU A 298 20.91 -11.37 26.88
CA GLU A 298 20.20 -12.51 27.47
C GLU A 298 21.14 -13.43 28.27
N ALA A 299 22.38 -13.61 27.79
CA ALA A 299 23.41 -14.36 28.52
C ALA A 299 23.90 -13.67 29.81
N ARG A 300 23.69 -12.35 29.96
CA ARG A 300 24.05 -11.59 31.17
C ARG A 300 22.95 -11.58 32.22
N ASP A 301 21.68 -11.65 31.81
CA ASP A 301 20.53 -11.76 32.73
C ASP A 301 20.30 -13.20 33.23
N GLY A 302 20.92 -14.19 32.57
CA GLY A 302 20.81 -15.61 32.93
C GLY A 302 21.82 -16.12 33.96
N ASP A 303 22.73 -15.28 34.48
CA ASP A 303 23.75 -15.72 35.45
C ASP A 303 23.20 -15.58 36.88
N PRO A 304 22.89 -16.68 37.60
CA PRO A 304 22.40 -16.58 38.97
C PRO A 304 23.50 -15.98 39.86
N ALA A 305 23.12 -14.98 40.66
CA ALA A 305 24.02 -14.37 41.63
C ALA A 305 24.74 -15.46 42.46
N PRO A 306 26.06 -15.34 42.68
CA PRO A 306 26.80 -16.36 43.41
C PRO A 306 26.24 -16.51 44.83
N PRO A 307 26.11 -17.73 45.36
CA PRO A 307 25.58 -17.95 46.69
C PRO A 307 26.46 -17.27 47.74
N ALA A 308 25.80 -16.59 48.68
CA ALA A 308 26.39 -15.86 49.80
C ALA A 308 27.07 -16.77 50.83
#